data_AF-A0A3M5VIY2-F1
#
_entry.id   AF-A0A3M5VIY2-F1
#
_cell.length_a   1.000
_cell.length_b   1.000
_cell.length_c   1.000
_cell.angle_alpha   90.00
_cell.angle_beta   90.00
_cell.angle_gamma   90.00
#
_symmetry.space_group_name_H-M   'P 1'
#
loop_
_entity.id
_entity.type
_entity.pdbx_description
1 polymer ?
#
loop_
_entity_poly.entity_id
_entity_poly.type
_entity_poly.pdbx_seq_one_letter_code
_entity_poly.pdbx_strand_id
1 'polypeptide(L)'
;MDRLKIAQRLSEQRPEGLEPLNICIQVNVSGETSKSGCAPQDLPALAAAINALPRLKLRGLMAIPEPTDDVAAQEASFAAVRTLQEQLNLSLDTLSMGMSHDLEAAIAQGATWVRIGTALFGARDYGQP
;
A
#
# COMPACT_ATOMS: atom_id res chain seq x y z
N MET A 1 4.97 2.25 -2.95
CA MET A 1 5.87 2.30 -4.13
C MET A 1 5.19 1.56 -5.27
N ASP A 2 5.12 2.11 -6.46
CA ASP A 2 4.27 1.57 -7.55
C ASP A 2 5.05 1.17 -8.82
N ARG A 3 6.35 1.50 -8.90
CA ARG A 3 7.17 1.33 -10.12
C ARG A 3 8.57 0.84 -9.78
N LEU A 4 9.07 -0.12 -10.57
CA LEU A 4 10.39 -0.72 -10.39
C LEU A 4 11.53 0.31 -10.45
N LYS A 5 11.45 1.29 -11.35
CA LYS A 5 12.46 2.35 -11.49
C LYS A 5 12.68 3.14 -10.19
N ILE A 6 11.63 3.35 -9.39
CA ILE A 6 11.73 4.03 -8.10
C ILE A 6 12.36 3.10 -7.06
N ALA A 7 11.99 1.82 -7.07
CA ALA A 7 12.59 0.80 -6.20
C ALA A 7 14.10 0.69 -6.41
N GLN A 8 14.53 0.58 -7.67
CA GLN A 8 15.95 0.50 -8.03
C GLN A 8 16.71 1.71 -7.51
N ARG A 9 16.20 2.93 -7.74
CA ARG A 9 16.82 4.15 -7.23
C ARG A 9 16.91 4.20 -5.71
N LEU A 10 15.85 3.79 -5.00
CA LEU A 10 15.87 3.72 -3.54
C LEU A 10 16.91 2.71 -3.04
N SER A 11 16.98 1.54 -3.67
CA SER A 11 18.00 0.54 -3.36
C SER A 11 19.41 1.07 -3.63
N GLU A 12 19.64 1.68 -4.79
CA GLU A 12 20.94 2.21 -5.22
C GLU A 12 21.46 3.33 -4.32
N GLN A 13 20.56 4.21 -3.87
CA GLN A 13 20.89 5.39 -3.07
C GLN A 13 20.91 5.14 -1.56
N ARG A 14 20.42 3.98 -1.08
CA ARG A 14 20.45 3.63 0.33
C ARG A 14 21.91 3.46 0.80
N PRO A 15 22.41 4.24 1.77
CA PRO A 15 23.78 4.09 2.27
C PRO A 15 24.08 2.68 2.79
N GLU A 16 25.31 2.17 2.57
CA GLU A 16 25.70 0.79 2.91
C GLU A 16 25.68 0.49 4.42
N GLY A 17 25.83 1.52 5.27
CA GLY A 17 25.81 1.36 6.73
C GLY A 17 24.42 1.33 7.36
N LEU A 18 23.35 1.37 6.56
CA LEU A 18 21.98 1.39 7.08
C LEU A 18 21.23 0.11 6.71
N GLU A 19 20.38 -0.33 7.63
CA GLU A 19 19.48 -1.47 7.41
C GLU A 19 18.64 -1.28 6.12
N PRO A 20 18.26 -2.38 5.44
CA PRO A 20 17.40 -2.33 4.27
C PRO A 20 16.13 -1.51 4.51
N LEU A 21 15.77 -0.67 3.54
CA LEU A 21 14.60 0.19 3.67
C LEU A 21 13.32 -0.65 3.56
N ASN A 22 12.49 -0.61 4.61
CA ASN A 22 11.17 -1.22 4.61
C ASN A 22 10.24 -0.52 3.62
N ILE A 23 9.59 -1.28 2.75
CA ILE A 23 8.69 -0.75 1.73
C ILE A 23 7.43 -1.59 1.57
N CYS A 24 6.35 -0.95 1.12
CA CYS A 24 5.14 -1.60 0.62
C CYS A 24 4.91 -1.24 -0.85
N ILE A 25 4.39 -2.20 -1.63
CA ILE A 25 3.95 -1.96 -3.00
C ILE A 25 2.54 -1.36 -2.95
N GLN A 26 2.34 -0.24 -3.63
CA GLN A 26 1.02 0.36 -3.76
C GLN A 26 0.29 -0.30 -4.93
N VAL A 27 -0.89 -0.85 -4.68
CA VAL A 27 -1.71 -1.55 -5.68
C VAL A 27 -2.99 -0.75 -5.93
N ASN A 28 -3.33 -0.58 -7.21
CA ASN A 28 -4.58 0.02 -7.63
C ASN A 28 -5.65 -1.08 -7.79
N VAL A 29 -6.44 -1.30 -6.74
CA VAL A 29 -7.53 -2.30 -6.76
C VAL A 29 -8.86 -1.76 -7.30
N SER A 30 -9.02 -0.44 -7.46
CA SER A 30 -10.24 0.15 -8.04
C SER A 30 -10.21 0.18 -9.57
N GLY A 31 -9.03 0.00 -10.19
CA GLY A 31 -8.88 0.04 -11.65
C GLY A 31 -9.01 1.44 -12.25
N GLU A 32 -9.11 2.48 -11.42
CA GLU A 32 -9.23 3.86 -11.88
C GLU A 32 -7.89 4.37 -12.43
N THR A 33 -7.90 4.91 -13.66
CA THR A 33 -6.69 5.46 -14.30
C THR A 33 -6.13 6.70 -13.61
N SER A 34 -6.95 7.38 -12.79
CA SER A 34 -6.56 8.56 -12.00
C SER A 34 -5.69 8.21 -10.79
N LYS A 35 -5.66 6.94 -10.36
CA LYS A 35 -4.97 6.52 -9.14
C LYS A 35 -3.60 5.92 -9.38
N SER A 36 -2.68 6.28 -8.48
CA SER A 36 -1.34 5.70 -8.43
C SER A 36 -1.37 4.28 -7.87
N GLY A 37 -0.42 3.46 -8.29
CA GLY A 37 -0.34 2.04 -7.93
C GLY A 37 -0.10 1.17 -9.16
N CYS A 38 0.53 0.01 -8.95
CA CYS A 38 0.59 -1.00 -10.00
C CYS A 38 -0.77 -1.68 -10.16
N ALA A 39 -1.06 -2.16 -11.36
CA ALA A 39 -2.25 -2.96 -11.57
C ALA A 39 -2.09 -4.36 -10.93
N PRO A 40 -3.18 -5.01 -10.48
CA PRO A 40 -3.09 -6.33 -9.85
C PRO A 40 -2.38 -7.39 -10.70
N GLN A 41 -2.56 -7.33 -12.04
CA GLN A 41 -1.89 -8.25 -12.96
C GLN A 41 -0.36 -8.07 -13.05
N ASP A 42 0.15 -6.86 -12.79
CA ASP A 42 1.58 -6.54 -12.85
C ASP A 42 2.28 -6.79 -11.50
N LEU A 43 1.49 -6.93 -10.43
CA LEU A 43 1.97 -7.05 -9.06
C LEU A 43 2.94 -8.23 -8.85
N PRO A 44 2.71 -9.46 -9.36
CA PRO A 44 3.64 -10.56 -9.14
C PRO A 44 5.04 -10.29 -9.70
N ALA A 45 5.12 -9.78 -10.93
CA ALA A 45 6.39 -9.45 -11.57
C ALA A 45 7.11 -8.32 -10.83
N LEU A 46 6.37 -7.28 -10.43
CA LEU A 46 6.93 -6.16 -9.67
C LEU A 46 7.43 -6.59 -8.29
N ALA A 47 6.66 -7.40 -7.56
CA ALA A 47 7.03 -7.90 -6.24
C ALA A 47 8.29 -8.76 -6.28
N ALA A 48 8.40 -9.67 -7.26
CA ALA A 48 9.60 -10.48 -7.45
C ALA A 48 10.85 -9.62 -7.73
N ALA A 49 10.73 -8.64 -8.64
CA ALA A 49 11.83 -7.74 -8.98
C ALA A 49 12.28 -6.88 -7.79
N ILE A 50 11.34 -6.38 -6.98
CA ILE A 50 11.64 -5.59 -5.79
C ILE A 50 12.27 -6.44 -4.69
N ASN A 51 11.76 -7.65 -4.47
CA ASN A 51 12.25 -8.55 -3.42
C ASN A 51 13.71 -9.00 -3.66
N ALA A 52 14.18 -8.91 -4.90
CA ALA A 52 15.57 -9.19 -5.27
C ALA A 52 16.54 -8.00 -5.02
N LEU A 53 16.04 -6.82 -4.65
CA LEU A 53 16.89 -5.64 -4.44
C LEU A 53 17.59 -5.68 -3.06
N PRO A 54 18.93 -5.59 -3.01
CA PRO A 54 19.71 -5.93 -1.81
C PRO A 54 19.54 -4.95 -0.64
N ARG A 55 19.09 -3.72 -0.90
CA ARG A 55 18.99 -2.64 0.10
C ARG A 55 17.54 -2.26 0.42
N LEU A 56 16.58 -3.07 -0.02
CA LEU A 56 15.16 -2.93 0.31
C LEU A 56 14.64 -4.18 1.00
N LYS A 57 13.63 -3.99 1.84
CA LYS A 57 12.86 -5.09 2.44
C LYS A 57 11.39 -4.90 2.06
N LEU A 58 10.88 -5.78 1.20
CA LEU A 58 9.47 -5.80 0.86
C LEU A 58 8.67 -6.34 2.05
N ARG A 59 7.85 -5.48 2.67
CA ARG A 59 7.05 -5.82 3.86
C ARG A 59 5.62 -6.18 3.53
N GLY A 60 5.08 -5.62 2.46
CA GLY A 60 3.82 -6.07 1.90
C GLY A 60 3.16 -5.06 0.99
N LEU A 61 1.83 -4.92 1.11
CA LEU A 61 1.02 -4.16 0.18
C LEU A 61 0.42 -2.93 0.85
N MET A 62 0.15 -1.93 0.02
CA MET A 62 -0.52 -0.69 0.39
C MET A 62 -1.62 -0.41 -0.62
N ALA A 63 -2.78 0.03 -0.15
CA ALA A 63 -3.88 0.42 -1.02
C ALA A 63 -4.62 1.65 -0.50
N ILE A 64 -5.17 2.40 -1.44
CA ILE A 64 -6.09 3.52 -1.23
C ILE A 64 -7.26 3.30 -2.21
N PRO A 65 -8.31 2.57 -1.79
CA PRO A 65 -9.49 2.33 -2.63
C PRO A 65 -10.26 3.61 -3.00
N GLU A 66 -11.33 3.45 -3.78
CA GLU A 66 -12.29 4.54 -4.00
C GLU A 66 -12.99 4.92 -2.71
N PRO A 67 -13.02 6.24 -2.37
CA PRO A 67 -13.82 6.69 -1.24
C PRO A 67 -15.28 6.32 -1.47
N THR A 68 -15.87 5.67 -0.49
CA THR A 68 -17.27 5.27 -0.49
C THR A 68 -17.77 5.18 0.94
N ASP A 69 -19.04 5.50 1.15
CA ASP A 69 -19.71 5.33 2.44
C ASP A 69 -20.33 3.93 2.59
N ASP A 70 -20.30 3.11 1.51
CA ASP A 70 -20.76 1.72 1.55
C ASP A 70 -19.67 0.82 2.16
N VAL A 71 -19.90 0.41 3.41
CA VAL A 71 -19.03 -0.49 4.17
C VAL A 71 -18.76 -1.80 3.42
N ALA A 72 -19.74 -2.36 2.71
CA ALA A 72 -19.55 -3.60 1.97
C ALA A 72 -18.57 -3.41 0.80
N ALA A 73 -18.63 -2.25 0.13
CA ALA A 73 -17.69 -1.89 -0.93
C ALA A 73 -16.27 -1.61 -0.37
N GLN A 74 -16.17 -0.99 0.81
CA GLN A 74 -14.89 -0.83 1.51
C GLN A 74 -14.26 -2.19 1.84
N GLU A 75 -15.02 -3.09 2.48
CA GLU A 75 -14.57 -4.43 2.84
C GLU A 75 -14.16 -5.24 1.61
N ALA A 76 -14.97 -5.23 0.54
CA ALA A 76 -14.62 -5.92 -0.70
C ALA A 76 -13.30 -5.44 -1.29
N SER A 77 -13.05 -4.12 -1.27
CA SER A 77 -11.80 -3.54 -1.75
C SER A 77 -10.59 -4.01 -0.92
N PHE A 78 -10.70 -4.02 0.41
CA PHE A 78 -9.60 -4.46 1.28
C PHE A 78 -9.40 -5.98 1.25
N ALA A 79 -10.47 -6.76 1.12
CA ALA A 79 -10.40 -8.21 0.93
C ALA A 79 -9.63 -8.57 -0.36
N ALA A 80 -9.82 -7.80 -1.44
CA ALA A 80 -9.06 -7.98 -2.67
C ALA A 80 -7.55 -7.74 -2.44
N VAL A 81 -7.15 -6.71 -1.69
CA VAL A 81 -5.73 -6.44 -1.37
C VAL A 81 -5.13 -7.58 -0.56
N ARG A 82 -5.84 -8.08 0.45
CA ARG A 82 -5.40 -9.24 1.25
C ARG A 82 -5.21 -10.48 0.36
N THR A 83 -6.17 -10.77 -0.50
CA THR A 83 -6.09 -11.89 -1.44
C THR A 83 -4.86 -11.77 -2.34
N LEU A 84 -4.57 -10.58 -2.86
CA LEU A 84 -3.37 -10.32 -3.66
C LEU A 84 -2.08 -10.56 -2.86
N GLN A 85 -2.03 -10.18 -1.59
CA GLN A 85 -0.87 -10.46 -0.74
C GLN A 85 -0.65 -11.96 -0.54
N GLU A 86 -1.72 -12.71 -0.27
CA GLU A 86 -1.69 -14.17 -0.09
C GLU A 86 -1.20 -14.86 -1.38
N GLN A 87 -1.66 -14.40 -2.55
CA GLN A 87 -1.26 -14.94 -3.86
C GLN A 87 0.22 -14.73 -4.23
N LEU A 88 0.90 -13.75 -3.63
CA LEU A 88 2.32 -13.51 -3.90
C LEU A 88 3.23 -14.63 -3.38
N ASN A 89 2.77 -15.47 -2.44
CA ASN A 89 3.58 -16.52 -1.80
C ASN A 89 4.93 -16.00 -1.25
N LEU A 90 4.95 -14.75 -0.79
CA LEU A 90 6.08 -14.12 -0.12
C LEU A 90 5.75 -13.99 1.38
N SER A 91 6.76 -14.06 2.24
CA SER A 91 6.60 -13.80 3.68
C SER A 91 6.43 -12.30 3.97
N LEU A 92 5.28 -11.78 3.58
CA LEU A 92 4.87 -10.39 3.80
C LEU A 92 4.11 -10.30 5.12
N ASP A 93 4.39 -9.26 5.91
CA ASP A 93 3.84 -9.07 7.25
C ASP A 93 3.02 -7.78 7.39
N THR A 94 2.83 -7.06 6.27
CA THR A 94 2.25 -5.72 6.29
C THR A 94 1.17 -5.55 5.21
N LEU A 95 -0.06 -5.29 5.65
CA LEU A 95 -1.13 -4.68 4.88
C LEU A 95 -1.33 -3.24 5.38
N SER A 96 -0.89 -2.27 4.59
CA SER A 96 -1.11 -0.84 4.85
C SER A 96 -2.36 -0.39 4.12
N MET A 97 -3.49 -0.39 4.81
CA MET A 97 -4.80 -0.02 4.25
C MET A 97 -5.70 0.49 5.38
N GLY A 98 -6.70 1.31 5.03
CA GLY A 98 -7.50 2.06 6.00
C GLY A 98 -6.92 3.44 6.33
N MET A 99 -7.83 4.40 6.34
CA MET A 99 -7.70 5.81 6.67
C MET A 99 -8.87 6.20 7.60
N SER A 100 -9.01 7.48 7.95
CA SER A 100 -9.96 7.92 8.98
C SER A 100 -11.43 7.52 8.76
N HIS A 101 -11.85 7.22 7.52
CA HIS A 101 -13.25 6.97 7.17
C HIS A 101 -13.57 5.50 6.86
N ASP A 102 -12.55 4.64 6.81
CA ASP A 102 -12.66 3.24 6.39
C ASP A 102 -11.75 2.33 7.23
N LEU A 103 -11.31 2.79 8.41
CA LEU A 103 -10.37 2.05 9.27
C LEU A 103 -11.01 0.77 9.83
N GLU A 104 -12.30 0.79 10.18
CA GLU A 104 -12.99 -0.38 10.72
C GLU A 104 -13.07 -1.50 9.68
N ALA A 105 -13.48 -1.16 8.45
CA ALA A 105 -13.51 -2.09 7.33
C ALA A 105 -12.11 -2.63 7.00
N ALA A 106 -11.08 -1.77 7.04
CA ALA A 106 -9.71 -2.18 6.81
C ALA A 106 -9.21 -3.18 7.88
N ILE A 107 -9.50 -2.92 9.16
CA ILE A 107 -9.14 -3.81 10.27
C ILE A 107 -9.86 -5.16 10.13
N ALA A 108 -11.16 -5.15 9.81
CA ALA A 108 -11.93 -6.37 9.58
C ALA A 108 -11.34 -7.26 8.47
N GLN A 109 -10.68 -6.65 7.48
CA GLN A 109 -10.01 -7.33 6.37
C GLN A 109 -8.50 -7.55 6.59
N GLY A 110 -8.00 -7.38 7.81
CA GLY A 110 -6.64 -7.76 8.19
C GLY A 110 -5.59 -6.65 8.02
N ALA A 111 -5.98 -5.38 8.00
CA ALA A 111 -5.02 -4.29 8.02
C ALA A 111 -4.10 -4.39 9.25
N THR A 112 -2.79 -4.34 8.98
CA THR A 112 -1.74 -4.29 10.02
C THR A 112 -1.25 -2.88 10.28
N TRP A 113 -1.52 -1.96 9.35
CA TRP A 113 -1.12 -0.56 9.37
C TRP A 113 -2.26 0.31 8.84
N VAL A 114 -2.88 1.11 9.71
CA VAL A 114 -3.88 2.12 9.36
C VAL A 114 -3.25 3.52 9.36
N ARG A 115 -3.82 4.46 8.59
CA ARG A 115 -3.27 5.81 8.40
C ARG A 115 -4.29 6.87 8.80
N ILE A 116 -4.30 7.25 10.08
CA ILE A 116 -5.33 8.14 10.63
C ILE A 116 -4.83 9.59 10.64
N GLY A 117 -5.59 10.47 9.99
CA GLY A 117 -5.29 11.90 9.88
C GLY A 117 -6.39 12.74 10.52
N THR A 118 -7.45 13.03 9.75
CA THR A 118 -8.57 13.88 10.16
C THR A 118 -9.21 13.48 11.48
N ALA A 119 -9.35 12.19 11.77
CA ALA A 119 -9.93 11.75 13.05
C ALA A 119 -9.04 12.06 14.27
N LEU A 120 -7.72 12.26 14.07
CA LEU A 120 -6.79 12.65 15.14
C LEU A 120 -6.52 14.17 15.17
N PHE A 121 -6.38 14.80 14.01
CA PHE A 121 -5.89 16.19 13.89
C PHE A 121 -6.97 17.19 13.44
N GLY A 122 -8.18 16.74 13.10
CA GLY A 122 -9.22 17.57 12.52
C GLY A 122 -9.03 17.83 11.01
N ALA A 123 -9.91 18.67 10.45
CA ALA A 123 -9.84 19.05 9.04
C ALA A 123 -8.57 19.87 8.76
N ARG A 124 -7.99 19.70 7.56
CA ARG A 124 -6.87 20.54 7.11
C ARG A 124 -7.36 21.96 6.91
N ASP A 125 -6.70 22.93 7.56
CA ASP A 125 -6.84 24.33 7.23
C ASP A 125 -5.96 24.64 6.00
N TYR A 126 -6.59 24.96 4.89
CA TYR A 126 -5.89 25.30 3.65
C TYR A 126 -5.50 26.79 3.59
N GLY A 127 -5.86 27.59 4.61
CA GLY A 127 -5.82 29.03 4.53
C GLY A 127 -6.79 29.58 3.47
N GLN A 128 -7.27 30.80 3.67
CA GLN A 128 -7.73 31.59 2.52
C GLN A 128 -6.49 31.95 1.68
N PRO A 129 -6.56 31.87 0.34
CA PRO A 129 -5.43 32.19 -0.54
C PRO A 129 -4.89 33.61 -0.34
#